data_AF-A0AB35RUE0-F1
#
_entry.id   AF-A0AB35RUE0-F1
#
_cell.length_a   1.000
_cell.length_b   1.000
_cell.length_c   1.000
_cell.angle_alpha   90.00
_cell.angle_beta   90.00
_cell.angle_gamma   90.00
#
_symmetry.space_group_name_H-M   'P 1'
#
loop_
_entity.id
_entity.type
_entity.pdbx_description
1 polymer ?
#
loop_
_entity_poly.entity_id
_entity_poly.type
_entity_poly.pdbx_seq_one_letter_code
_entity_poly.pdbx_strand_id
1 'polypeptide(L)'
;MKKLKKVLFKTKEEAEAQTGYFSVSSLMITHDLARKIYSYISSNGLTTFSQPNQKKTCNNTYTLNFTLKIYHNTDKPKAYISLPGAIGYYKHTLETRVSRINPGSPTEQIITHYPSDDNLRKFEELKARSPTLEQIYFWIVQKYPHDLLWMDYSMNELSFGGWGKSSESGDND
;
A
#
# COMPACT_ATOMS: atom_id res chain seq x y z
N MET A 1 0.99 22.33 -19.87
CA MET A 1 1.12 21.03 -19.16
C MET A 1 0.59 19.92 -20.05
N LYS A 2 1.38 18.88 -20.36
CA LYS A 2 0.87 17.70 -21.09
C LYS A 2 -0.21 17.04 -20.22
N LYS A 3 -1.40 16.79 -20.77
CA LYS A 3 -2.39 15.93 -20.12
C LYS A 3 -1.76 14.55 -19.98
N LEU A 4 -1.54 14.11 -18.74
CA LEU A 4 -1.16 12.72 -18.46
C LEU A 4 -2.26 11.82 -19.02
N LYS A 5 -1.91 10.99 -20.00
CA LYS A 5 -2.84 10.03 -20.59
C LYS A 5 -3.14 8.99 -19.51
N LYS A 6 -4.38 8.98 -19.02
CA LYS A 6 -4.84 7.99 -18.03
C LYS A 6 -4.84 6.62 -18.70
N VAL A 7 -3.99 5.71 -18.22
CA VAL A 7 -3.94 4.32 -18.66
C VAL A 7 -4.75 3.48 -17.66
N LEU A 8 -5.66 2.67 -18.18
CA LEU A 8 -6.51 1.78 -17.38
C LEU A 8 -6.30 0.35 -17.87
N PHE A 9 -5.56 -0.42 -17.09
CA PHE A 9 -5.42 -1.86 -17.30
C PHE A 9 -6.67 -2.55 -16.76
N LYS A 10 -7.23 -3.51 -17.51
CA LYS A 10 -8.40 -4.28 -17.06
C LYS A 10 -8.00 -5.47 -16.20
N THR A 11 -6.82 -6.04 -16.45
CA THR A 11 -6.28 -7.18 -15.70
C THR A 11 -4.81 -7.00 -15.38
N LYS A 12 -4.31 -7.81 -14.44
CA LYS A 12 -2.91 -7.82 -14.04
C LYS A 12 -2.01 -8.27 -15.19
N GLU A 13 -2.45 -9.27 -15.94
CA GLU A 13 -1.74 -9.82 -17.09
C GLU A 13 -1.60 -8.79 -18.20
N GLU A 14 -2.64 -7.98 -18.44
CA GLU A 14 -2.58 -6.85 -19.38
C GLU A 14 -1.55 -5.80 -18.94
N ALA A 15 -1.53 -5.48 -17.63
CA ALA A 15 -0.56 -4.54 -17.07
C ALA A 15 0.88 -5.06 -17.22
N GLU A 16 1.12 -6.30 -16.81
CA GLU A 16 2.44 -6.94 -16.87
C GLU A 16 2.92 -7.14 -18.31
N ALA A 17 2.05 -7.53 -19.24
CA ALA A 17 2.41 -7.65 -20.66
C ALA A 17 2.84 -6.30 -21.27
N GLN A 18 2.26 -5.19 -20.81
CA GLN A 18 2.58 -3.86 -21.32
C GLN A 18 3.79 -3.22 -20.62
N THR A 19 4.03 -3.52 -19.33
CA THR A 19 5.03 -2.80 -18.53
C THR A 19 6.17 -3.67 -18.00
N GLY A 20 6.15 -4.99 -18.21
CA GLY A 20 7.05 -5.97 -17.60
C GLY A 20 6.78 -6.20 -16.12
N TYR A 21 6.55 -5.13 -15.37
CA TYR A 21 6.07 -5.13 -13.99
C TYR A 21 5.31 -3.85 -13.69
N PHE A 22 4.28 -3.94 -12.84
CA PHE A 22 3.37 -2.83 -12.53
C PHE A 22 3.13 -2.73 -11.02
N SER A 23 3.40 -1.56 -10.44
CA SER A 23 3.17 -1.28 -9.01
C SER A 23 2.39 0.02 -8.83
N VAL A 24 1.34 0.00 -8.02
CA VAL A 24 0.50 1.16 -7.75
C VAL A 24 0.90 1.76 -6.41
N SER A 25 1.20 3.06 -6.37
CA SER A 25 1.52 3.77 -5.13
C SER A 25 0.33 4.57 -4.60
N SER A 26 -0.53 5.08 -5.49
CA SER A 26 -1.66 5.95 -5.13
C SER A 26 -2.78 5.94 -6.18
N LEU A 27 -4.02 6.01 -5.72
CA LEU A 27 -5.23 6.13 -6.53
C LEU A 27 -6.03 7.33 -6.04
N MET A 28 -6.37 8.28 -6.92
CA MET A 28 -7.38 9.30 -6.64
C MET A 28 -8.74 8.79 -7.12
N ILE A 29 -9.74 8.81 -6.24
CA ILE A 29 -11.07 8.29 -6.52
C ILE A 29 -12.14 9.34 -6.21
N THR A 30 -13.34 9.11 -6.74
CA THR A 30 -14.53 9.89 -6.35
C THR A 30 -14.85 9.66 -4.86
N HIS A 31 -15.52 10.65 -4.28
CA HIS A 31 -15.93 10.58 -2.88
C HIS A 31 -16.98 9.48 -2.63
N ASP A 32 -17.85 9.20 -3.60
CA ASP A 32 -18.85 8.13 -3.49
C ASP A 32 -18.21 6.74 -3.50
N LEU A 33 -17.20 6.52 -4.34
CA LEU A 33 -16.40 5.28 -4.28
C LEU A 33 -15.64 5.18 -2.96
N ALA A 34 -15.10 6.28 -2.44
CA ALA A 34 -14.42 6.30 -1.15
C ALA A 34 -15.34 5.85 0.01
N ARG A 35 -16.61 6.27 0.00
CA ARG A 35 -17.61 5.82 0.97
C ARG A 35 -17.88 4.31 0.85
N LYS A 36 -18.01 3.79 -0.38
CA LYS A 36 -18.18 2.33 -0.60
C LYS A 36 -16.98 1.53 -0.10
N ILE A 37 -15.77 2.01 -0.36
CA ILE A 37 -14.53 1.37 0.11
C ILE A 37 -14.42 1.45 1.63
N TYR A 38 -14.79 2.58 2.24
CA TYR A 38 -14.88 2.70 3.70
C TYR A 38 -15.85 1.67 4.29
N SER A 39 -17.06 1.54 3.73
CA SER A 39 -18.03 0.54 4.17
C SER A 39 -17.50 -0.89 4.02
N TYR A 40 -16.80 -1.19 2.93
CA TYR A 40 -16.13 -2.49 2.75
C TYR A 40 -15.08 -2.74 3.84
N ILE A 41 -14.19 -1.78 4.10
CA ILE A 41 -13.16 -1.87 5.14
C ILE A 41 -13.81 -2.11 6.51
N SER A 42 -14.84 -1.35 6.85
CA SER A 42 -15.52 -1.44 8.15
C SER A 42 -16.27 -2.75 8.33
N SER A 43 -17.10 -3.14 7.36
CA SER A 43 -17.89 -4.38 7.41
C SER A 43 -17.04 -5.65 7.44
N ASN A 44 -15.86 -5.60 6.81
CA ASN A 44 -14.92 -6.71 6.81
C ASN A 44 -13.88 -6.59 7.93
N GLY A 45 -13.97 -5.62 8.84
CA GLY A 45 -13.05 -5.45 9.97
C GLY A 45 -11.58 -5.26 9.59
N LEU A 46 -11.29 -4.59 8.46
CA LEU A 46 -9.95 -4.44 7.89
C LEU A 46 -9.18 -3.21 8.44
N THR A 47 -9.86 -2.36 9.22
CA THR A 47 -9.26 -1.19 9.85
C THR A 47 -8.23 -1.60 10.90
N THR A 48 -7.02 -1.06 10.81
CA THR A 48 -6.03 -1.14 11.90
C THR A 48 -6.22 0.02 12.87
N PHE A 49 -6.25 1.24 12.36
CA PHE A 49 -6.58 2.45 13.12
C PHE A 49 -7.09 3.55 12.18
N SER A 50 -7.65 4.62 12.74
CA SER A 50 -8.08 5.79 11.98
C SER A 50 -7.73 7.06 12.73
N GLN A 51 -7.31 8.08 12.00
CA GLN A 51 -6.98 9.38 12.58
C GLN A 51 -7.09 10.50 11.54
N PRO A 52 -7.44 11.73 11.96
CA PRO A 52 -7.25 12.89 11.11
C PRO A 52 -5.75 13.08 10.81
N ASN A 53 -5.44 13.60 9.63
CA ASN A 53 -4.07 14.05 9.35
C ASN A 53 -3.70 15.24 10.26
N GLN A 54 -2.41 15.55 10.37
CA GLN A 54 -1.91 16.64 11.24
C GLN A 54 -2.60 17.98 10.99
N LYS A 55 -2.89 18.29 9.72
CA LYS A 55 -3.57 19.52 9.30
C LYS A 55 -5.10 19.49 9.52
N LYS A 56 -5.66 18.36 9.98
CA LYS A 56 -7.10 18.10 10.16
C LYS A 56 -7.95 18.38 8.92
N THR A 57 -7.37 18.20 7.74
CA THR A 57 -8.02 18.37 6.44
C THR A 57 -8.50 17.06 5.83
N CYS A 58 -8.11 15.93 6.41
CA CYS A 58 -8.40 14.61 5.90
C CYS A 58 -8.55 13.61 7.05
N ASN A 59 -9.50 12.70 6.94
CA ASN A 59 -9.57 11.51 7.79
C ASN A 59 -8.86 10.34 7.10
N ASN A 60 -7.88 9.76 7.77
CA ASN A 60 -7.13 8.61 7.28
C ASN A 60 -7.65 7.34 7.97
N THR A 61 -8.15 6.40 7.19
CA THR A 61 -8.46 5.04 7.62
C THR A 61 -7.34 4.12 7.15
N TYR A 62 -6.58 3.58 8.09
CA TYR A 62 -5.47 2.69 7.80
C TYR A 62 -5.96 1.24 7.77
N THR A 63 -5.53 0.51 6.74
CA THR A 63 -5.59 -0.95 6.69
C THR A 63 -4.17 -1.51 6.80
N LEU A 64 -4.01 -2.83 6.74
CA LEU A 64 -2.68 -3.42 6.76
C LEU A 64 -1.83 -2.97 5.55
N ASN A 65 -2.40 -2.98 4.35
CA ASN A 65 -1.64 -2.80 3.11
C ASN A 65 -1.77 -1.41 2.47
N PHE A 66 -2.82 -0.65 2.78
CA PHE A 66 -3.02 0.70 2.22
C PHE A 66 -3.73 1.63 3.21
N THR A 67 -3.72 2.93 2.89
CA THR A 67 -4.48 3.95 3.63
C THR A 67 -5.55 4.56 2.74
N LEU A 68 -6.80 4.59 3.21
CA LEU A 68 -7.87 5.39 2.63
C LEU A 68 -7.85 6.79 3.24
N LYS A 69 -7.80 7.82 2.42
CA LYS A 69 -7.73 9.23 2.80
C LYS A 69 -8.94 9.96 2.25
N ILE A 70 -9.80 10.49 3.12
CA ILE A 70 -11.00 11.25 2.74
C ILE A 70 -10.84 12.70 3.17
N TYR A 71 -10.66 13.61 2.21
CA TYR A 71 -10.48 15.03 2.50
C TYR A 71 -11.81 15.74 2.73
N HIS A 72 -11.86 16.63 3.72
CA HIS A 72 -13.07 17.35 4.14
C HIS A 72 -13.43 18.56 3.25
N ASN A 73 -12.66 18.84 2.18
CA ASN A 73 -12.91 19.99 1.32
C ASN A 73 -14.25 19.83 0.58
N THR A 74 -15.17 20.77 0.79
CA THR A 74 -16.53 20.78 0.22
C THR A 74 -16.57 21.16 -1.25
N ASP A 75 -15.65 22.01 -1.71
CA ASP A 75 -15.69 22.59 -3.05
C ASP A 75 -15.16 21.60 -4.09
N LYS A 76 -14.14 20.83 -3.70
CA LYS A 76 -13.53 19.79 -4.54
C LYS A 76 -13.21 18.59 -3.65
N PRO A 77 -14.22 17.76 -3.32
CA PRO A 77 -14.00 16.58 -2.50
C PRO A 77 -13.00 15.66 -3.20
N LYS A 78 -11.96 15.27 -2.47
CA LYS A 78 -10.91 14.38 -2.95
C LYS A 78 -10.77 13.22 -2.00
N ALA A 79 -10.63 12.03 -2.56
CA ALA A 79 -10.29 10.85 -1.80
C ALA A 79 -9.15 10.11 -2.49
N TYR A 80 -8.30 9.50 -1.67
CA TYR A 80 -7.16 8.74 -2.14
C TYR A 80 -7.07 7.38 -1.45
N ILE A 81 -6.55 6.40 -2.18
CA ILE A 81 -6.07 5.14 -1.62
C ILE A 81 -4.58 5.10 -1.90
N SER A 82 -3.74 5.04 -0.88
CA SER A 82 -2.30 5.20 -1.06
C SER A 82 -1.50 4.30 -0.14
N LEU A 83 -0.30 3.93 -0.59
CA LEU A 83 0.75 3.40 0.26
C LEU A 83 1.34 4.52 1.16
N PRO A 84 1.96 4.15 2.30
CA PRO A 84 1.94 2.82 2.90
C PRO A 84 0.60 2.53 3.61
N GLY A 85 0.35 1.25 3.89
CA GLY A 85 -0.57 0.83 4.94
C GLY A 85 0.07 0.84 6.33
N ALA A 86 -0.50 0.11 7.27
CA ALA A 86 -0.04 0.00 8.65
C ALA A 86 0.78 -1.26 8.95
N ILE A 87 1.16 -2.07 7.96
CA ILE A 87 1.87 -3.34 8.19
C ILE A 87 3.14 -3.18 9.03
N GLY A 88 3.95 -2.14 8.77
CA GLY A 88 5.18 -1.87 9.53
C GLY A 88 4.90 -1.48 10.98
N TYR A 89 3.90 -0.61 11.18
CA TYR A 89 3.45 -0.23 12.52
C TYR A 89 2.96 -1.44 13.32
N TYR A 90 2.15 -2.30 12.68
CA TYR A 90 1.61 -3.50 13.32
C TYR A 90 2.70 -4.52 13.65
N LYS A 91 3.66 -4.74 12.73
CA LYS A 91 4.82 -5.61 13.00
C LYS A 91 5.63 -5.14 14.20
N HIS A 92 5.86 -3.83 14.33
CA HIS A 92 6.55 -3.27 15.51
C HIS A 92 5.78 -3.50 16.83
N THR A 93 4.44 -3.56 16.79
CA THR A 93 3.67 -3.94 17.99
C THR A 93 3.76 -5.43 18.34
N LEU A 94 4.23 -6.26 17.41
CA LEU A 94 4.46 -7.70 17.57
C LEU A 94 5.93 -8.02 17.87
N GLU A 95 6.81 -7.03 17.97
CA GLU A 95 8.22 -7.28 18.28
C GLU A 95 8.43 -7.59 19.76
N THR A 96 9.32 -8.55 20.04
CA THR A 96 9.78 -8.84 21.39
C THR A 96 10.56 -7.64 21.92
N ARG A 97 10.09 -7.05 23.03
CA ARG A 97 10.80 -5.94 23.68
C ARG A 97 11.67 -6.49 24.80
N VAL A 98 12.98 -6.22 24.72
CA VAL A 98 13.94 -6.55 25.78
C VAL A 98 14.39 -5.24 26.42
N SER A 99 14.13 -5.09 27.71
CA SER A 99 14.67 -3.99 28.51
C SER A 99 15.94 -4.46 29.22
N ARG A 100 17.05 -3.72 29.06
CA ARG A 100 18.32 -3.95 29.75
C ARG A 100 18.51 -2.93 30.87
N ILE A 101 19.34 -3.32 31.83
CA ILE A 101 19.40 -2.73 33.16
C ILE A 101 20.76 -2.17 33.41
N ASN A 102 20.76 -1.04 34.11
CA ASN A 102 21.97 -0.31 34.44
C ASN A 102 22.79 -1.13 35.46
N PRO A 103 24.08 -1.44 35.20
CA PRO A 103 24.90 -2.27 36.08
C PRO A 103 25.15 -1.68 37.49
N GLY A 104 24.66 -0.47 37.77
CA GLY A 104 24.72 0.18 39.08
C GLY A 104 23.50 0.00 39.99
N SER A 105 22.45 -0.73 39.57
CA SER A 105 21.21 -0.91 40.37
C SER A 105 20.73 -2.37 40.36
N PRO A 106 20.92 -3.13 41.45
CA PRO A 106 20.61 -4.56 41.51
C PRO A 106 19.11 -4.92 41.57
N THR A 107 18.20 -3.94 41.48
CA THR A 107 16.75 -4.15 41.60
C THR A 107 15.97 -4.08 40.29
N GLU A 108 16.60 -3.70 39.19
CA GLU A 108 15.90 -3.68 37.91
C GLU A 108 15.87 -5.13 37.35
N GLN A 109 14.72 -5.58 36.81
CA GLN A 109 14.53 -6.90 36.16
C GLN A 109 14.43 -6.82 34.62
N ILE A 110 14.98 -7.81 33.90
CA ILE A 110 14.83 -7.91 32.44
C ILE A 110 13.39 -8.31 32.16
N ILE A 111 12.56 -7.37 31.72
CA ILE A 111 11.22 -7.68 31.24
C ILE A 111 11.33 -7.91 29.74
N THR A 112 11.23 -9.18 29.34
CA THR A 112 11.06 -9.57 27.94
C THR A 112 9.57 -9.70 27.66
N HIS A 113 9.02 -8.79 26.87
CA HIS A 113 7.62 -8.84 26.47
C HIS A 113 7.52 -9.50 25.09
N TYR A 114 7.08 -10.76 25.04
CA TYR A 114 6.76 -11.46 23.79
C TYR A 114 5.34 -11.07 23.31
N PRO A 115 5.08 -10.99 22.00
CA PRO A 115 3.71 -10.97 21.51
C PRO A 115 2.99 -12.24 21.95
N SER A 116 1.73 -12.12 22.37
CA SER A 116 0.91 -13.31 22.65
C SER A 116 0.56 -14.05 21.36
N ASP A 117 0.34 -15.36 21.46
CA ASP A 117 -0.13 -16.19 20.33
C ASP A 117 -1.44 -15.64 19.73
N ASP A 118 -2.32 -15.07 20.57
CA ASP A 118 -3.55 -14.43 20.12
C ASP A 118 -3.29 -13.20 19.23
N ASN A 119 -2.28 -12.39 19.56
CA ASN A 119 -1.88 -11.24 18.74
C ASN A 119 -1.29 -11.68 17.40
N LEU A 120 -0.47 -12.74 17.40
CA LEU A 120 0.09 -13.32 16.18
C LEU A 120 -1.01 -13.90 15.28
N ARG A 121 -1.96 -14.64 15.86
CA ARG A 121 -3.11 -15.19 15.13
C ARG A 121 -3.95 -14.08 14.51
N LYS A 122 -4.32 -13.05 15.27
CA LYS A 122 -5.09 -11.89 14.78
C LYS A 122 -4.38 -11.17 13.63
N PHE A 123 -3.06 -11.08 13.69
CA PHE A 123 -2.26 -10.49 12.62
C PHE A 123 -2.31 -11.31 11.33
N GLU A 124 -2.06 -12.62 11.41
CA GLU A 124 -2.09 -13.48 10.23
C GLU A 124 -3.50 -13.58 9.63
N GLU A 125 -4.55 -13.61 10.46
CA GLU A 125 -5.93 -13.52 10.01
C GLU A 125 -6.22 -12.20 9.28
N LEU A 126 -5.79 -11.06 9.84
CA LEU A 126 -5.93 -9.74 9.19
C LEU A 126 -5.16 -9.66 7.87
N LYS A 127 -3.94 -10.21 7.85
CA LYS A 127 -3.09 -10.24 6.66
C LYS A 127 -3.69 -11.10 5.54
N ALA A 128 -4.25 -12.25 5.86
CA ALA A 128 -4.89 -13.15 4.89
C ALA A 128 -6.09 -12.51 4.18
N ARG A 129 -6.85 -11.66 4.89
CA ARG A 129 -8.05 -10.99 4.35
C ARG A 129 -7.81 -9.57 3.84
N SER A 130 -6.65 -8.97 4.10
CA SER A 130 -6.36 -7.59 3.69
C SER A 130 -5.94 -7.55 2.22
N PRO A 131 -6.71 -6.88 1.33
CA PRO A 131 -6.30 -6.77 -0.07
C PRO A 131 -5.10 -5.84 -0.22
N THR A 132 -4.30 -6.04 -1.27
CA THR A 132 -3.24 -5.11 -1.68
C THR A 132 -3.82 -3.91 -2.42
N LEU A 133 -3.03 -2.85 -2.60
CA LEU A 133 -3.47 -1.68 -3.36
C LEU A 133 -3.74 -2.02 -4.84
N GLU A 134 -2.97 -2.93 -5.42
CA GLU A 134 -3.14 -3.45 -6.78
C GLU A 134 -4.45 -4.23 -6.91
N GLN A 135 -4.79 -5.08 -5.94
CA GLN A 135 -6.07 -5.79 -5.93
C GLN A 135 -7.25 -4.80 -5.88
N ILE A 136 -7.14 -3.74 -5.07
CA ILE A 136 -8.14 -2.67 -5.03
C ILE A 136 -8.22 -1.94 -6.37
N TYR A 137 -7.08 -1.63 -7.00
CA TYR A 137 -7.04 -1.03 -8.34
C TYR A 137 -7.80 -1.88 -9.36
N PHE A 138 -7.49 -3.17 -9.47
CA PHE A 138 -8.14 -4.07 -10.43
C PHE A 138 -9.63 -4.23 -10.16
N TRP A 139 -10.05 -4.22 -8.89
CA TRP A 139 -11.46 -4.22 -8.56
C TRP A 139 -12.17 -2.93 -9.02
N ILE A 140 -11.53 -1.77 -8.83
CA ILE A 140 -12.08 -0.48 -9.25
C ILE A 140 -12.22 -0.40 -10.77
N VAL A 141 -11.19 -0.76 -11.54
CA VAL A 141 -11.27 -0.69 -13.01
C VAL A 141 -12.30 -1.66 -13.59
N GLN A 142 -12.56 -2.79 -12.93
CA GLN A 142 -13.59 -3.75 -13.35
C GLN A 142 -15.00 -3.28 -13.02
N LYS A 143 -15.23 -2.74 -11.81
CA LYS A 143 -16.59 -2.46 -11.31
C LYS A 143 -16.98 -0.99 -11.36
N TYR A 144 -16.01 -0.08 -11.23
CA TYR A 144 -16.19 1.37 -11.09
C TYR A 144 -15.15 2.19 -11.90
N PRO A 145 -14.92 1.92 -13.20
CA PRO A 145 -13.83 2.53 -13.95
C PRO A 145 -13.92 4.06 -14.04
N HIS A 146 -15.14 4.61 -14.00
CA HIS A 146 -15.40 6.06 -14.02
C HIS A 146 -15.10 6.75 -12.68
N ASP A 147 -15.08 5.99 -11.58
CA ASP A 147 -14.80 6.53 -10.25
C ASP A 147 -13.30 6.63 -9.95
N LEU A 148 -12.45 6.00 -10.75
CA LEU A 148 -11.01 6.26 -10.72
C LEU A 148 -10.73 7.57 -11.44
N LEU A 149 -10.15 8.55 -10.75
CA LEU A 149 -9.88 9.87 -11.31
C LEU A 149 -8.43 10.00 -11.78
N TRP A 150 -7.51 9.39 -11.02
CA TRP A 150 -6.08 9.44 -11.30
C TRP A 150 -5.35 8.28 -10.58
N MET A 151 -4.17 7.92 -11.05
CA MET A 151 -3.32 6.88 -10.46
C MET A 151 -1.84 7.27 -10.59
N ASP A 152 -1.07 6.96 -9.55
CA ASP A 152 0.39 6.92 -9.54
C ASP A 152 0.86 5.47 -9.56
N TYR A 153 1.80 5.18 -10.46
CA TYR A 153 2.33 3.84 -10.65
C TYR A 153 3.76 3.89 -11.20
N SER A 154 4.52 2.84 -10.91
CA SER A 154 5.86 2.64 -11.49
C SER A 154 5.87 1.43 -12.41
N MET A 155 6.60 1.55 -13.51
CA MET A 155 7.00 0.43 -14.35
C MET A 155 8.39 0.00 -13.90
N ASN A 156 8.59 -1.27 -13.58
CA ASN A 156 9.95 -1.79 -13.47
C ASN A 156 10.27 -2.41 -14.82
N GLU A 157 11.10 -1.72 -15.61
CA GLU A 157 11.70 -2.38 -16.77
C GLU A 157 12.49 -3.58 -16.25
N LEU A 158 12.19 -4.77 -16.78
CA LEU A 158 13.10 -5.89 -16.69
C LEU A 158 14.36 -5.46 -17.43
N SER A 159 15.35 -4.93 -16.69
CA SER A 159 16.70 -4.85 -17.19
C SER A 159 17.18 -6.28 -17.38
N PHE A 160 16.95 -6.85 -18.56
CA PHE A 160 17.73 -7.98 -19.04
C PHE A 160 19.16 -7.48 -19.08
N GLY A 161 19.92 -7.81 -18.04
CA GLY A 161 21.33 -7.50 -17.94
C GLY A 161 22.03 -7.94 -19.22
N GLY A 162 22.76 -7.01 -19.83
CA GLY A 162 23.48 -7.25 -21.06
C GLY A 162 24.34 -8.50 -20.98
N TRP A 163 24.05 -9.45 -21.85
CA TRP A 163 24.97 -10.51 -22.22
C TRP A 163 25.42 -10.26 -23.66
N GLY A 164 26.68 -9.84 -23.79
CA GLY A 164 27.50 -10.03 -24.98
C GLY A 164 27.05 -9.37 -26.27
N LYS A 165 27.40 -8.09 -26.47
CA LYS A 165 27.88 -7.70 -27.81
C LYS A 165 29.24 -8.36 -27.99
N SER A 166 29.27 -9.56 -28.55
CA SER A 166 30.46 -10.06 -29.22
C SER A 166 30.69 -9.16 -30.42
N SER A 167 31.73 -8.34 -30.34
CA SER A 167 32.29 -7.60 -31.46
C SER A 167 32.74 -8.59 -32.53
N GLU A 168 32.00 -8.68 -33.62
CA GLU A 168 32.58 -9.09 -34.90
C GLU A 168 33.51 -7.96 -35.34
N SER A 169 34.81 -8.17 -35.10
CA SER A 169 35.88 -7.50 -35.83
C SER A 169 35.80 -7.98 -37.28
N GLY A 170 35.24 -7.16 -38.15
CA GLY A 170 35.41 -7.30 -39.60
C GLY A 170 36.86 -6.94 -39.94
N ASP A 171 37.60 -7.92 -40.42
CA ASP A 171 38.88 -7.71 -41.09
C ASP A 171 38.67 -6.86 -42.35
N ASN A 172 39.56 -5.89 -42.53
CA ASN A 172 39.62 -5.01 -43.68
C ASN A 172 40.21 -5.75 -44.90
N ASP A 173 39.63 -5.52 -46.07
CA ASP A 173 40.36 -5.54 -47.35
C ASP A 173 41.21 -4.26 -47.51
#